data_AF-A0ABC9FVP0-F1
#
_entry.id   AF-A0ABC9FVP0-F1
#
_cell.length_a   1.000
_cell.length_b   1.000
_cell.length_c   1.000
_cell.angle_alpha   90.00
_cell.angle_beta   90.00
_cell.angle_gamma   90.00
#
_symmetry.space_group_name_H-M   'P 1'
#
loop_
_entity.id
_entity.type
_entity.pdbx_description
1 polymer ?
#
loop_
_entity_poly.entity_id
_entity_poly.type
_entity_poly.pdbx_seq_one_letter_code
_entity_poly.pdbx_strand_id
1 'polypeptide(L)'
;MVSDSAASSRPSSSLPWLCGCTADSVAAATSAVVVVPRTNRQAAAAAATASSSSSGGLASAARQIRQARDVFVAKEAVLQKKISQEMERAKEFTKSGNKQAAMQCLKRKKYYESQMSQVGSVQLHINTKEKMIADHMGNK
;
A
#
# COMPACT_ATOMS: atom_id res chain seq x y z
N MET A 1 2.76 -46.26 -52.55
CA MET A 1 1.91 -45.32 -53.31
C MET A 1 0.99 -44.66 -52.29
N VAL A 2 1.35 -43.51 -51.72
CA VAL A 2 1.36 -42.11 -52.23
C VAL A 2 -0.03 -41.45 -52.22
N SER A 3 -0.12 -40.33 -51.47
CA SER A 3 -1.12 -39.24 -51.54
C SER A 3 -2.60 -39.59 -51.21
N ASP A 4 -3.46 -38.69 -50.71
CA ASP A 4 -3.32 -37.25 -50.44
C ASP A 4 -4.19 -36.73 -49.26
N SER A 5 -3.81 -35.56 -48.74
CA SER A 5 -4.60 -34.47 -48.11
C SER A 5 -6.12 -34.42 -48.38
N ALA A 6 -7.01 -33.77 -47.60
CA ALA A 6 -6.98 -33.04 -46.31
C ALA A 6 -8.47 -32.94 -45.79
N ALA A 7 -8.96 -32.09 -44.88
CA ALA A 7 -8.44 -30.93 -44.15
C ALA A 7 -9.22 -30.63 -42.83
N SER A 8 -8.64 -29.74 -42.01
CA SER A 8 -9.26 -28.78 -41.06
C SER A 8 -10.67 -28.99 -40.48
N SER A 9 -10.72 -29.13 -39.14
CA SER A 9 -11.56 -28.27 -38.28
C SER A 9 -11.03 -28.23 -36.84
N ARG A 10 -10.35 -27.13 -36.48
CA ARG A 10 -10.00 -26.78 -35.10
C ARG A 10 -10.94 -25.66 -34.62
N PRO A 11 -11.69 -25.81 -33.51
CA PRO A 11 -12.36 -24.67 -32.90
C PRO A 11 -11.34 -23.79 -32.19
N SER A 12 -11.11 -22.59 -32.74
CA SER A 12 -10.30 -21.54 -32.11
C SER A 12 -11.11 -20.87 -30.99
N SER A 13 -10.89 -21.27 -29.74
CA SER A 13 -11.37 -20.53 -28.56
C SER A 13 -10.45 -19.35 -28.26
N SER A 14 -10.38 -18.41 -29.20
CA SER A 14 -9.71 -17.11 -29.07
C SER A 14 -10.59 -16.15 -28.26
N LEU A 15 -10.12 -15.75 -27.07
CA LEU A 15 -10.73 -14.70 -26.25
C LEU A 15 -10.55 -13.32 -26.92
N PRO A 16 -11.62 -12.56 -27.19
CA PRO A 16 -11.51 -11.14 -27.44
C PRO A 16 -11.82 -10.34 -26.17
N TRP A 17 -10.78 -9.78 -25.54
CA TRP A 17 -10.95 -8.63 -24.66
C TRP A 17 -11.32 -7.41 -25.51
N LEU A 18 -12.59 -7.31 -25.93
CA LEU A 18 -13.08 -6.18 -26.70
C LEU A 18 -13.65 -5.10 -25.77
N CYS A 19 -12.91 -4.00 -25.72
CA CYS A 19 -13.29 -2.74 -25.09
C CYS A 19 -14.61 -2.22 -25.68
N GLY A 20 -15.69 -2.27 -24.90
CA GLY A 20 -17.03 -1.84 -25.30
C GLY A 20 -17.26 -0.34 -25.10
N CYS A 21 -16.59 0.50 -25.87
CA CYS A 21 -16.94 1.93 -25.97
C CYS A 21 -18.04 2.12 -27.02
N THR A 22 -19.32 2.19 -26.61
CA THR A 22 -20.41 2.66 -27.48
C THR A 22 -20.69 4.12 -27.24
N ALA A 23 -20.32 4.95 -28.22
CA ALA A 23 -20.71 6.35 -28.27
C ALA A 23 -21.60 6.56 -29.50
N ASP A 24 -22.84 7.00 -29.28
CA ASP A 24 -23.51 7.94 -30.17
C ASP A 24 -24.59 8.72 -29.39
N SER A 25 -24.47 10.05 -29.42
CA SER A 25 -25.48 11.06 -29.82
C SER A 25 -26.96 10.92 -29.40
N VAL A 26 -27.74 11.99 -29.21
CA VAL A 26 -27.48 13.45 -29.10
C VAL A 26 -28.74 14.09 -28.50
N ALA A 27 -28.58 15.04 -27.57
CA ALA A 27 -29.66 15.93 -27.17
C ALA A 27 -29.10 17.30 -26.78
N ALA A 28 -29.25 18.28 -27.67
CA ALA A 28 -28.86 19.65 -27.38
C ALA A 28 -29.90 20.30 -26.44
N ALA A 29 -29.43 20.85 -25.32
CA ALA A 29 -30.19 21.80 -24.51
C ALA A 29 -29.29 23.00 -24.21
N THR A 30 -29.72 24.16 -24.66
CA THR A 30 -29.01 25.44 -24.50
C THR A 30 -29.24 26.01 -23.11
N SER A 31 -28.18 26.48 -22.43
CA SER A 31 -28.11 27.79 -21.73
C SER A 31 -26.94 27.92 -20.75
N ALA A 32 -26.37 29.13 -20.71
CA ALA A 32 -25.65 29.73 -19.57
C ALA A 32 -24.46 28.97 -18.96
N VAL A 33 -23.30 29.03 -19.63
CA VAL A 33 -22.01 28.99 -18.91
C VAL A 33 -21.85 30.30 -18.14
N VAL A 34 -22.08 30.27 -16.82
CA VAL A 34 -21.59 31.31 -15.91
C VAL A 34 -20.11 31.04 -15.65
N VAL A 35 -19.22 31.74 -16.37
CA VAL A 35 -17.80 31.77 -16.04
C VAL A 35 -17.63 32.50 -14.71
N VAL A 36 -17.31 31.76 -13.63
CA VAL A 36 -16.90 32.35 -12.36
C VAL A 36 -15.37 32.42 -12.31
N PRO A 37 -14.73 33.58 -12.49
CA PRO A 37 -13.30 33.73 -12.33
C PRO A 37 -12.95 33.72 -10.83
N ARG A 38 -12.63 32.55 -10.26
CA ARG A 38 -12.09 32.48 -8.89
C ARG A 38 -10.58 32.77 -8.89
N THR A 39 -10.24 34.03 -9.11
CA THR A 39 -8.90 34.61 -8.95
C THR A 39 -8.49 34.64 -7.47
N ASN A 40 -8.19 33.48 -6.88
CA ASN A 40 -7.56 33.45 -5.55
C ASN A 40 -6.05 33.75 -5.63
N ARG A 41 -5.75 35.01 -5.95
CA ARG A 41 -4.73 35.87 -5.34
C ARG A 41 -3.77 35.19 -4.34
N GLN A 42 -2.81 34.43 -4.84
CA GLN A 42 -1.50 34.25 -4.20
C GLN A 42 -0.41 34.51 -5.24
N ALA A 43 -0.27 35.81 -5.56
CA ALA A 43 0.94 36.32 -6.15
C ALA A 43 2.06 36.38 -5.10
N ALA A 44 3.31 36.30 -5.56
CA ALA A 44 4.53 36.73 -4.87
C ALA A 44 4.82 36.14 -3.48
N ALA A 45 5.64 35.08 -3.47
CA ALA A 45 6.78 35.02 -2.56
C ALA A 45 8.06 35.05 -3.42
N ALA A 46 8.78 36.17 -3.38
CA ALA A 46 10.01 36.36 -4.13
C ALA A 46 11.17 35.56 -3.52
N ALA A 47 12.25 35.41 -4.28
CA ALA A 47 13.50 34.86 -3.77
C ALA A 47 14.03 35.72 -2.61
N ALA A 48 14.18 35.11 -1.44
CA ALA A 48 14.94 35.65 -0.32
C ALA A 48 15.77 34.54 0.30
N THR A 49 17.07 34.53 -0.01
CA THR A 49 18.05 33.67 0.66
C THR A 49 18.23 34.19 2.09
N ALA A 50 17.44 33.67 3.03
CA ALA A 50 17.46 34.06 4.43
C ALA A 50 17.80 32.86 5.32
N SER A 51 19.10 32.67 5.58
CA SER A 51 19.66 31.71 6.52
C SER A 51 19.06 31.87 7.92
N SER A 52 17.96 31.19 8.23
CA SER A 52 17.25 31.35 9.52
C SER A 52 16.47 30.09 9.94
N SER A 53 17.01 29.38 10.94
CA SER A 53 16.30 28.40 11.79
C SER A 53 15.57 27.21 11.12
N SER A 54 16.25 26.45 10.26
CA SER A 54 15.79 25.11 9.82
C SER A 54 15.56 24.08 10.95
N SER A 55 15.99 24.39 12.18
CA SER A 55 15.80 23.58 13.39
C SER A 55 14.33 23.34 13.77
N GLY A 56 13.42 24.28 13.50
CA GLY A 56 12.01 24.15 13.88
C GLY A 56 11.30 22.98 13.20
N GLY A 57 11.52 22.82 11.89
CA GLY A 57 10.95 21.72 11.10
C GLY A 57 11.56 20.35 11.41
N LEU A 58 12.86 20.30 11.75
CA LEU A 58 13.51 19.07 12.19
C LEU A 58 12.95 18.56 13.53
N ALA A 59 12.66 19.48 14.47
CA ALA A 59 12.10 19.13 15.77
C ALA A 59 10.63 18.68 15.74
N SER A 60 9.86 19.05 14.71
CA SER A 60 8.52 18.49 14.47
C SER A 60 8.60 17.15 13.74
N ALA A 61 9.47 17.01 12.73
CA ALA A 61 9.71 15.75 12.03
C ALA A 61 10.21 14.64 12.99
N ALA A 62 11.14 14.95 13.90
CA ALA A 62 11.61 14.00 14.91
C ALA A 62 10.48 13.48 15.83
N ARG A 63 9.51 14.33 16.19
CA ARG A 63 8.33 13.93 16.96
C ARG A 63 7.40 13.01 16.16
N GLN A 64 7.17 13.33 14.88
CA GLN A 64 6.36 12.49 13.99
C GLN A 64 6.98 11.09 13.79
N ILE A 65 8.31 11.01 13.64
CA ILE A 65 9.04 9.74 13.49
C ILE A 65 8.94 8.88 14.75
N ARG A 66 9.08 9.48 15.95
CA ARG A 66 8.88 8.78 17.22
C ARG A 66 7.44 8.29 17.40
N GLN A 67 6.46 9.13 17.09
CA GLN A 67 5.04 8.73 17.13
C GLN A 67 4.75 7.57 16.15
N ALA A 68 5.32 7.62 14.94
CA ALA A 68 5.19 6.54 13.96
C ALA A 68 5.84 5.24 14.48
N ARG A 69 7.05 5.31 15.02
CA ARG A 69 7.76 4.19 15.66
C ARG A 69 6.87 3.52 16.72
N ASP A 70 6.29 4.30 17.63
CA ASP A 70 5.47 3.78 18.73
C ASP A 70 4.23 3.03 18.22
N VAL A 71 3.60 3.54 17.15
CA VAL A 71 2.49 2.84 16.47
C VAL A 71 2.95 1.53 15.82
N PHE A 72 4.14 1.48 15.22
CA PHE A 72 4.67 0.25 14.62
C PHE A 72 5.10 -0.80 15.67
N VAL A 73 5.69 -0.37 16.79
CA VAL A 73 5.99 -1.26 17.94
C VAL A 73 4.70 -1.85 18.52
N ALA A 74 3.65 -1.04 18.69
CA ALA A 74 2.35 -1.52 19.14
C ALA A 74 1.73 -2.53 18.14
N LYS A 75 1.86 -2.29 16.83
CA LYS A 75 1.41 -3.23 15.78
C LYS A 75 2.17 -4.55 15.81
N GLU A 76 3.48 -4.52 15.98
CA GLU A 76 4.34 -5.71 16.09
C GLU A 76 3.89 -6.60 17.25
N ALA A 77 3.73 -6.02 18.45
CA ALA A 77 3.26 -6.74 19.64
C ALA A 77 1.86 -7.35 19.45
N VAL A 78 0.96 -6.69 18.70
CA VAL A 78 -0.36 -7.24 18.35
C VAL A 78 -0.26 -8.38 17.33
N LEU A 79 0.62 -8.27 16.33
CA LEU A 79 0.84 -9.35 15.35
C LEU A 79 1.46 -10.58 16.00
N GLN A 80 2.45 -10.41 16.88
CA GLN A 80 3.06 -11.50 17.64
C GLN A 80 2.02 -12.26 18.49
N LYS A 81 1.15 -11.54 19.21
CA LYS A 81 0.03 -12.13 19.97
C LYS A 81 -0.93 -12.91 19.06
N LYS A 82 -1.27 -12.38 17.88
CA LYS A 82 -2.13 -13.08 16.89
C LYS A 82 -1.48 -14.35 16.35
N ILE A 83 -0.17 -14.34 16.09
CA ILE A 83 0.59 -15.52 15.64
C ILE A 83 0.52 -16.63 16.70
N SER A 84 0.73 -16.30 17.97
CA SER A 84 0.58 -17.26 19.09
C SER A 84 -0.86 -17.81 19.18
N GLN A 85 -1.88 -16.95 19.02
CA GLN A 85 -3.29 -17.37 19.06
C GLN A 85 -3.72 -18.27 17.88
N GLU A 86 -3.20 -18.06 16.67
CA GLU A 86 -3.43 -18.98 15.54
C GLU A 86 -2.66 -20.31 15.75
N MET A 87 -1.49 -20.28 16.41
CA MET A 87 -0.72 -21.49 16.74
C MET A 87 -1.42 -22.38 17.77
N GLU A 88 -1.95 -21.83 18.86
CA GLU A 88 -2.70 -22.65 19.83
C GLU A 88 -3.98 -23.23 19.22
N ARG A 89 -4.76 -22.43 18.47
CA ARG A 89 -5.94 -22.92 17.75
C ARG A 89 -5.59 -24.00 16.72
N ALA A 90 -4.46 -23.89 16.02
CA ALA A 90 -4.01 -24.95 15.10
C ALA A 90 -3.71 -26.27 15.83
N LYS A 91 -3.13 -26.22 17.05
CA LYS A 91 -2.92 -27.40 17.89
C LYS A 91 -4.24 -27.99 18.37
N GLU A 92 -5.19 -27.17 18.79
CA GLU A 92 -6.54 -27.59 19.19
C GLU A 92 -7.25 -28.33 18.05
N PHE A 93 -7.34 -27.73 16.86
CA PHE A 93 -7.96 -28.39 15.71
C PHE A 93 -7.25 -29.67 15.27
N THR A 94 -5.93 -29.75 15.45
CA THR A 94 -5.16 -30.99 15.21
C THR A 94 -5.54 -32.09 16.21
N LYS A 95 -5.68 -31.76 17.50
CA LYS A 95 -6.16 -32.70 18.54
C LYS A 95 -7.60 -33.16 18.28
N SER A 96 -8.47 -32.25 17.83
CA SER A 96 -9.86 -32.55 17.45
C SER A 96 -10.00 -33.25 16.08
N GLY A 97 -8.90 -33.59 15.41
CA GLY A 97 -8.93 -34.27 14.10
C GLY A 97 -9.37 -33.40 12.91
N ASN A 98 -9.70 -32.12 13.11
CA ASN A 98 -10.17 -31.22 12.06
C ASN A 98 -9.01 -30.62 11.25
N LYS A 99 -8.49 -31.44 10.33
CA LYS A 99 -7.36 -31.11 9.44
C LYS A 99 -7.59 -29.82 8.63
N GLN A 100 -8.82 -29.55 8.18
CA GLN A 100 -9.12 -28.36 7.37
C GLN A 100 -9.06 -27.08 8.20
N ALA A 101 -9.63 -27.07 9.40
CA ALA A 101 -9.55 -25.93 10.32
C ALA A 101 -8.11 -25.66 10.78
N ALA A 102 -7.34 -26.72 11.07
CA ALA A 102 -5.92 -26.62 11.40
C ALA A 102 -5.11 -25.98 10.25
N MET A 103 -5.29 -26.47 9.01
CA MET A 103 -4.65 -25.89 7.82
C MET A 103 -5.02 -24.42 7.59
N GLN A 104 -6.25 -24.01 7.88
CA GLN A 104 -6.67 -22.62 7.75
C GLN A 104 -6.00 -21.71 8.80
N CYS A 105 -5.84 -22.18 10.04
CA CYS A 105 -5.07 -21.45 11.06
C CYS A 105 -3.59 -21.31 10.67
N LEU A 106 -2.97 -22.36 10.10
CA LEU A 106 -1.59 -22.29 9.60
C LEU A 106 -1.42 -21.30 8.43
N LYS A 107 -2.42 -21.17 7.53
CA LYS A 107 -2.43 -20.12 6.50
C LYS A 107 -2.50 -18.72 7.10
N ARG A 108 -3.37 -18.49 8.09
CA ARG A 108 -3.48 -17.21 8.81
C ARG A 108 -2.18 -16.85 9.54
N LYS A 109 -1.54 -17.84 10.19
CA LYS A 109 -0.23 -17.68 10.83
C LYS A 109 0.81 -17.15 9.84
N LYS A 110 0.97 -17.79 8.66
CA LYS A 110 1.90 -17.33 7.61
C LYS A 110 1.60 -15.92 7.09
N TYR A 111 0.32 -15.55 6.98
CA TYR A 111 -0.07 -14.19 6.62
C TYR A 111 0.39 -13.16 7.67
N TYR A 112 0.19 -13.45 8.97
CA TYR A 112 0.67 -12.57 10.03
C TYR A 112 2.20 -12.51 10.15
N GLU A 113 2.91 -13.61 9.87
CA GLU A 113 4.38 -13.61 9.76
C GLU A 113 4.87 -12.69 8.63
N SER A 114 4.20 -12.73 7.46
CA SER A 114 4.51 -11.81 6.34
C SER A 114 4.22 -10.35 6.68
N GLN A 115 3.12 -10.06 7.38
CA GLN A 115 2.81 -8.72 7.90
C GLN A 115 3.86 -8.25 8.92
N MET A 116 4.33 -9.13 9.80
CA MET A 116 5.35 -8.81 10.80
C MET A 116 6.70 -8.49 10.15
N SER A 117 7.08 -9.21 9.08
CA SER A 117 8.25 -8.89 8.25
C SER A 117 8.15 -7.51 7.59
N GLN A 118 6.97 -7.14 7.06
CA GLN A 118 6.73 -5.79 6.51
C GLN A 118 6.84 -4.70 7.58
N VAL A 119 6.32 -4.94 8.79
CA VAL A 119 6.47 -4.00 9.93
C VAL A 119 7.94 -3.81 10.28
N GLY A 120 8.74 -4.87 10.33
CA GLY A 120 10.19 -4.80 10.57
C GLY A 120 10.93 -3.98 9.50
N SER A 121 10.59 -4.15 8.21
CA SER A 121 11.15 -3.32 7.14
C SER A 121 10.82 -1.83 7.32
N VAL A 122 9.59 -1.49 7.71
CA VAL A 122 9.21 -0.10 7.99
C VAL A 122 9.92 0.47 9.21
N GLN A 123 10.12 -0.33 10.27
CA GLN A 123 10.91 0.08 11.44
C GLN A 123 12.37 0.41 11.06
N LEU A 124 13.01 -0.37 10.17
CA LEU A 124 14.36 -0.05 9.68
C LEU A 124 14.41 1.30 8.96
N HIS A 125 13.40 1.61 8.13
CA HIS A 125 13.29 2.91 7.46
C HIS A 125 13.08 4.05 8.47
N ILE A 126 12.23 3.87 9.47
CA ILE A 126 11.99 4.83 10.56
C ILE A 126 13.28 5.10 11.35
N ASN A 127 13.99 4.06 11.78
CA ASN A 127 15.26 4.17 12.51
C ASN A 127 16.33 4.90 11.68
N THR A 128 16.39 4.62 10.38
CA THR A 128 17.31 5.32 9.45
C THR A 128 17.00 6.82 9.39
N LYS A 129 15.70 7.20 9.30
CA LYS A 129 15.29 8.62 9.29
C LYS A 129 15.52 9.30 10.64
N GLU A 130 15.31 8.61 11.77
CA GLU A 130 15.63 9.15 13.09
C GLU A 130 17.13 9.44 13.23
N LYS A 131 17.99 8.51 12.79
CA LYS A 131 19.45 8.72 12.78
C LYS A 131 19.85 9.92 11.93
N MET A 132 19.37 10.03 10.69
CA MET A 132 19.71 11.17 9.81
C MET A 132 19.37 12.53 10.43
N ILE A 133 18.26 12.62 11.16
CA ILE A 133 17.86 13.86 11.86
C ILE A 133 18.70 14.06 13.13
N ALA A 134 19.02 13.01 13.87
CA ALA A 134 19.90 13.08 15.04
C ALA A 134 21.31 13.57 14.66
N ASP A 135 21.91 13.00 13.61
CA ASP A 135 23.23 13.38 13.10
C ASP A 135 23.27 14.88 12.69
N HIS A 136 22.23 15.37 12.00
CA HIS A 136 22.08 16.79 11.64
C HIS A 136 21.85 17.70 12.88
N MET A 137 21.24 17.19 13.95
CA MET A 137 21.06 17.97 15.19
C MET A 137 22.31 17.97 16.09
N GLY A 138 23.16 16.95 15.99
CA GLY A 138 24.40 16.81 16.79
C GLY A 138 25.62 17.55 16.24
N ASN A 139 25.65 17.86 14.94
CA ASN A 139 26.73 18.62 14.29
C ASN A 139 26.55 20.16 14.40
N LYS A 140 26.20 20.67 15.58
CA LYS A 140 26.00 22.12 15.84
C LYS A 140 26.75 22.61 17.07
#